data_AF-A0A9E4Y691-F1
#
_entry.id   AF-A0A9E4Y691-F1
#
_cell.length_a   1.000
_cell.length_b   1.000
_cell.length_c   1.000
_cell.angle_alpha   90.00
_cell.angle_beta   90.00
_cell.angle_gamma   90.00
#
_symmetry.space_group_name_H-M   'P 1'
#
loop_
_entity.id
_entity.type
_entity.pdbx_description
1 polymer ?
#
loop_
_entity_poly.entity_id
_entity_poly.type
_entity_poly.pdbx_seq_one_letter_code
_entity_poly.pdbx_strand_id
1 'polypeptide(L)'
;KVVSAISEELFDRQPQSYRDSVLPETAKFDMMVVTTGTRRVWPVTGVGPLTDEYSLTSDWDNQWLTGGTQEDVIKEAHLDEDSIFNAVKRFADEHDGRMSRQAAAFNGANS
;
A
#
# COMPACT_ATOMS: atom_id res chain seq x y z
N LYS A 1 6.33 -6.20 8.29
CA LYS A 1 5.36 -7.32 8.48
C LYS A 1 4.57 -7.47 7.19
N VAL A 2 4.25 -8.70 6.76
CA VAL A 2 3.37 -8.93 5.60
C VAL A 2 2.01 -9.42 6.10
N VAL A 3 0.94 -8.84 5.58
CA VAL A 3 -0.45 -9.16 5.96
C VAL A 3 -1.26 -9.35 4.69
N SER A 4 -2.10 -10.40 4.67
CA SER A 4 -3.06 -10.62 3.59
C SER A 4 -4.38 -9.94 3.92
N ALA A 5 -4.80 -8.98 3.09
CA ALA A 5 -6.04 -8.24 3.25
C ALA A 5 -7.14 -8.86 2.39
N ILE A 6 -7.85 -9.85 2.95
CA ILE A 6 -8.88 -10.61 2.21
C ILE A 6 -10.24 -9.92 2.26
N SER A 7 -10.64 -9.43 3.44
CA SER A 7 -11.91 -8.75 3.64
C SER A 7 -11.80 -7.82 4.84
N GLU A 8 -11.89 -6.52 4.59
CA GLU A 8 -11.92 -5.51 5.65
C GLU A 8 -13.13 -5.70 6.57
N GLU A 9 -14.31 -6.01 6.00
CA GLU A 9 -15.52 -6.22 6.80
C GLU A 9 -15.38 -7.38 7.80
N LEU A 10 -14.78 -8.50 7.39
CA LEU A 10 -14.51 -9.61 8.31
C LEU A 10 -13.45 -9.25 9.35
N PHE A 11 -12.47 -8.41 8.98
CA PHE A 11 -11.45 -7.92 9.89
C PHE A 11 -12.03 -6.97 10.95
N ASP A 12 -12.95 -6.08 10.56
CA ASP A 12 -13.60 -5.13 11.46
C ASP A 12 -14.48 -5.80 12.50
N ARG A 13 -15.01 -6.98 12.19
CA ARG A 13 -15.78 -7.83 13.11
C ARG A 13 -14.90 -8.56 14.15
N GLN A 14 -13.58 -8.51 14.04
CA GLN A 14 -12.67 -9.15 15.00
C GLN A 14 -12.52 -8.31 16.28
N PRO A 15 -12.15 -8.94 17.42
CA PRO A 15 -11.86 -8.21 18.64
C PRO A 15 -10.78 -7.13 18.43
N GLN A 16 -10.90 -6.01 19.15
CA GLN A 16 -9.95 -4.89 19.06
C GLN A 16 -8.50 -5.33 19.24
N SER A 17 -8.23 -6.21 20.21
CA SER A 17 -6.89 -6.75 20.46
C SER A 17 -6.30 -7.50 19.27
N TYR A 18 -7.12 -8.24 18.51
CA TYR A 18 -6.69 -8.88 17.28
C TYR A 18 -6.38 -7.85 16.21
N ARG A 19 -7.29 -6.88 16.00
CA ARG A 19 -7.11 -5.81 15.02
C ARG A 19 -5.82 -5.02 15.26
N ASP A 20 -5.59 -4.59 16.50
CA ASP A 20 -4.38 -3.86 16.90
C ASP A 20 -3.11 -4.70 16.75
N SER A 21 -3.20 -6.02 16.96
CA SER A 21 -2.06 -6.92 16.73
C SER A 21 -1.74 -7.09 15.24
N VAL A 22 -2.75 -6.98 14.36
CA VAL A 22 -2.62 -7.18 12.92
C VAL A 22 -2.18 -5.90 12.21
N LEU A 23 -2.95 -4.82 12.38
CA LEU A 23 -2.78 -3.53 11.73
C LEU A 23 -3.18 -2.42 12.74
N PRO A 24 -2.26 -2.00 13.64
CA PRO A 24 -2.52 -0.88 14.54
C PRO A 24 -2.67 0.43 13.74
N GLU A 25 -3.44 1.39 14.27
CA GLU A 25 -3.72 2.65 13.57
C GLU A 25 -2.44 3.42 13.15
N THR A 26 -1.38 3.36 13.94
CA THR A 26 -0.09 3.99 13.60
C THR A 26 0.56 3.35 12.37
N ALA A 27 0.38 2.04 12.16
CA ALA A 27 0.92 1.35 10.99
C ALA A 27 0.21 1.75 9.69
N LYS A 28 -1.01 2.32 9.76
CA LYS A 28 -1.67 2.85 8.56
C LYS A 28 -0.93 4.03 7.93
N PHE A 29 -0.13 4.74 8.71
CA PHE A 29 0.71 5.84 8.20
C PHE A 29 2.06 5.34 7.63
N ASP A 30 2.46 4.12 7.98
CA ASP A 30 3.69 3.47 7.52
C ASP A 30 3.36 2.10 6.89
N MET A 31 2.64 2.13 5.78
CA MET A 31 2.33 0.93 5.02
C MET A 31 2.38 1.17 3.51
N MET A 32 2.53 0.07 2.78
CA MET A 32 2.32 -0.01 1.34
C MET A 32 1.37 -1.17 1.04
N VAL A 33 0.73 -1.13 -0.12
CA VAL A 33 -0.18 -2.17 -0.62
C VAL A 33 0.37 -2.69 -1.94
N VAL A 34 0.32 -3.99 -2.14
CA VAL A 34 0.52 -4.63 -3.45
C VAL A 34 -0.80 -5.30 -3.80
N THR A 35 -1.43 -4.87 -4.89
CA THR A 35 -2.77 -5.35 -5.28
C THR A 35 -2.92 -5.40 -6.79
N THR A 36 -3.70 -6.37 -7.27
CA THR A 36 -4.20 -6.41 -8.65
C THR A 36 -5.46 -5.54 -8.85
N GLY A 37 -5.88 -4.81 -7.81
CA GLY A 37 -7.00 -3.88 -7.85
C GLY A 37 -6.60 -2.49 -8.33
N THR A 38 -7.58 -1.58 -8.30
CA THR A 38 -7.41 -0.19 -8.73
C THR A 38 -6.74 0.69 -7.66
N ARG A 39 -5.93 1.65 -8.09
CA ARG A 39 -5.35 2.74 -7.28
C ARG A 39 -6.38 3.56 -6.51
N ARG A 40 -7.64 3.52 -6.94
CA ARG A 40 -8.74 4.28 -6.32
C ARG A 40 -9.38 3.59 -5.11
N VAL A 41 -9.10 2.30 -4.90
CA VAL A 41 -9.75 1.50 -3.86
C VAL A 41 -8.71 0.69 -3.10
N TRP A 42 -8.48 1.10 -1.86
CA TRP A 42 -7.59 0.39 -0.95
C TRP A 42 -8.32 -0.79 -0.28
N PRO A 43 -7.61 -1.88 0.06
CA PRO A 43 -8.21 -3.02 0.73
C PRO A 43 -8.52 -2.77 2.22
N VAL A 44 -8.06 -1.63 2.75
CA VAL A 44 -8.36 -1.13 4.10
C VAL A 44 -8.53 0.39 4.06
N THR A 45 -9.36 0.91 4.95
CA THR A 45 -9.68 2.33 5.09
C THR A 45 -8.70 3.07 6.00
N GLY A 46 -8.64 4.39 5.81
CA GLY A 46 -7.82 5.27 6.64
C GLY A 46 -6.31 5.11 6.41
N VAL A 47 -5.91 4.64 5.23
CA VAL A 47 -4.49 4.56 4.86
C VAL A 47 -3.85 5.95 4.83
N GLY A 48 -2.58 6.02 5.20
CA GLY A 48 -1.83 7.27 5.29
C GLY A 48 -1.59 7.92 3.92
N PRO A 49 -1.25 9.22 3.91
CA PRO A 49 -1.16 10.03 2.70
C PRO A 49 -0.04 9.60 1.72
N LEU A 50 0.96 8.85 2.19
CA LEU A 50 2.05 8.35 1.35
C LEU A 50 1.78 6.93 0.82
N THR A 51 0.70 6.27 1.24
CA THR A 51 0.41 4.88 0.84
C THR A 51 0.38 4.74 -0.69
N ASP A 52 -0.27 5.69 -1.36
CA ASP A 52 -0.42 5.73 -2.81
C ASP A 52 0.92 5.89 -3.57
N GLU A 53 1.91 6.57 -2.98
CA GLU A 53 3.24 6.82 -3.58
C GLU A 53 4.13 5.57 -3.59
N TYR A 54 3.88 4.61 -2.68
CA TYR A 54 4.70 3.42 -2.50
C TYR A 54 3.95 2.11 -2.80
N SER A 55 2.65 2.17 -3.07
CA SER A 55 1.86 0.98 -3.39
C SER A 55 1.93 0.63 -4.87
N LEU A 56 1.76 -0.67 -5.15
CA LEU A 56 1.65 -1.20 -6.50
C LEU A 56 0.20 -1.57 -6.77
N THR A 57 -0.34 -1.04 -7.86
CA THR A 57 -1.69 -1.33 -8.36
C THR A 57 -1.63 -1.67 -9.85
N SER A 58 -2.57 -2.46 -10.34
CA SER A 58 -2.54 -2.88 -11.75
C SER A 58 -2.76 -1.73 -12.74
N ASP A 59 -3.42 -0.66 -12.30
CA ASP A 59 -3.76 0.54 -13.07
C ASP A 59 -2.89 1.75 -12.64
N TRP A 60 -1.62 1.51 -12.31
CA TRP A 60 -0.69 2.52 -11.78
C TRP A 60 -0.60 3.79 -12.64
N ASP A 61 -0.82 3.67 -13.96
CA ASP A 61 -0.79 4.75 -14.95
C ASP A 61 -2.19 5.20 -15.43
N ASN A 62 -3.26 4.73 -14.77
CA ASN A 62 -4.66 4.93 -15.17
C ASN A 62 -4.98 4.47 -16.61
N GLN A 63 -4.26 3.48 -17.15
CA GLN A 63 -4.56 2.88 -18.45
C GLN A 63 -5.12 1.45 -18.31
N TRP A 64 -5.69 0.95 -19.40
CA TRP A 64 -5.98 -0.48 -19.53
C TRP A 64 -4.70 -1.22 -19.89
N LEU A 65 -4.45 -2.33 -19.20
CA LEU A 65 -3.34 -3.22 -19.55
C LEU A 65 -3.54 -3.81 -20.95
N THR A 66 -2.44 -4.01 -21.66
CA THR A 66 -2.46 -4.76 -22.90
C THR A 66 -2.77 -6.24 -22.63
N GLY A 67 -3.51 -6.88 -23.53
CA GLY A 67 -3.72 -8.32 -23.47
C GLY A 67 -2.46 -9.07 -23.89
N GLY A 68 -2.31 -10.31 -23.44
CA GLY A 68 -1.14 -11.11 -23.78
C GLY A 68 -1.06 -12.37 -22.94
N THR A 69 0.16 -12.87 -22.73
CA THR A 69 0.36 -13.93 -21.74
C THR A 69 0.18 -13.37 -20.34
N GLN A 70 -0.07 -14.25 -19.36
CA GLN A 70 -0.14 -13.85 -17.96
C GLN A 70 1.14 -13.13 -17.51
N GLU A 71 2.31 -13.59 -17.95
CA GLU A 71 3.59 -12.99 -17.61
C GLU A 71 3.72 -11.56 -18.15
N ASP A 72 3.28 -11.33 -19.39
CA ASP A 72 3.29 -9.99 -20.01
C ASP A 72 2.39 -9.03 -19.22
N VAL A 73 1.17 -9.45 -18.90
CA VAL A 73 0.19 -8.62 -18.18
C VAL A 73 0.68 -8.28 -16.76
N ILE A 74 1.28 -9.26 -16.06
CA ILE A 74 1.83 -9.05 -14.71
C ILE A 74 3.01 -8.08 -14.76
N LYS A 75 3.89 -8.22 -15.75
CA LYS A 75 5.05 -7.34 -15.91
C LYS A 75 4.64 -5.92 -16.30
N GLU A 76 3.66 -5.75 -17.18
CA GLU A 76 3.11 -4.44 -17.55
C GLU A 76 2.47 -3.73 -16.34
N ALA A 77 1.80 -4.49 -15.48
CA ALA A 77 1.24 -4.00 -14.22
C ALA A 77 2.30 -3.67 -13.14
N HIS A 78 3.58 -3.97 -13.39
CA HIS A 78 4.67 -3.91 -12.40
C HIS A 78 4.39 -4.78 -11.16
N LEU A 79 3.76 -5.94 -11.36
CA LEU A 79 3.46 -6.91 -10.30
C LEU A 79 4.28 -8.19 -10.42
N ASP A 80 5.32 -8.19 -11.26
CA ASP A 80 6.31 -9.26 -11.31
C ASP A 80 7.26 -9.22 -10.09
N GLU A 81 8.01 -10.29 -9.90
CA GLU A 81 8.89 -10.48 -8.73
C GLU A 81 9.90 -9.34 -8.56
N ASP A 82 10.55 -8.92 -9.65
CA ASP A 82 11.58 -7.86 -9.60
C ASP A 82 10.94 -6.52 -9.25
N SER A 83 9.79 -6.19 -9.86
CA SER A 83 9.04 -4.97 -9.58
C SER A 83 8.57 -4.90 -8.12
N ILE A 84 8.00 -5.99 -7.58
CA ILE A 84 7.58 -6.06 -6.18
C ILE A 84 8.78 -5.92 -5.24
N PHE A 85 9.88 -6.62 -5.51
CA PHE A 85 11.09 -6.54 -4.71
C PHE A 85 11.63 -5.10 -4.66
N ASN A 86 11.76 -4.45 -5.81
CA ASN A 86 12.29 -3.09 -5.90
C ASN A 86 11.38 -2.08 -5.18
N ALA A 87 10.05 -2.23 -5.27
CA ALA A 87 9.11 -1.37 -4.58
C ALA A 87 9.20 -1.54 -3.05
N VAL A 88 9.24 -2.78 -2.55
CA VAL A 88 9.39 -3.07 -1.11
C VAL A 88 10.74 -2.55 -0.61
N LYS A 89 11.81 -2.74 -1.39
CA LYS A 89 13.13 -2.20 -1.06
C LYS A 89 13.11 -0.68 -0.96
N ARG A 90 12.53 0.01 -1.94
CA ARG A 90 12.37 1.47 -1.91
C ARG A 90 11.59 1.94 -0.69
N PHE A 91 10.46 1.29 -0.39
CA PHE A 91 9.63 1.63 0.77
C PHE A 91 10.39 1.49 2.10
N ALA A 92 11.23 0.45 2.23
CA ALA A 92 12.06 0.23 3.39
C ALA A 92 13.23 1.23 3.47
N ASP A 93 13.98 1.44 2.38
CA ASP A 93 15.14 2.31 2.33
C ASP A 93 14.77 3.79 2.59
N GLU A 94 13.60 4.23 2.12
CA GLU A 94 13.14 5.62 2.27
C GLU A 94 12.38 5.88 3.60
N HIS A 95 12.27 4.90 4.50
CA HIS A 95 11.46 4.97 5.73
C HIS A 95 11.65 6.27 6.51
N ASP A 96 12.88 6.62 6.88
CA ASP A 96 13.15 7.80 7.71
C ASP A 96 12.73 9.11 7.03
N GLY A 97 12.91 9.17 5.70
CA GLY A 97 12.48 10.29 4.88
C GLY A 97 10.96 10.40 4.80
N ARG A 98 10.26 9.26 4.63
CA ARG A 98 8.79 9.20 4.61
C ARG A 98 8.19 9.67 5.93
N MET A 99 8.72 9.15 7.04
CA MET A 99 8.22 9.50 8.38
C MET A 99 8.47 10.99 8.70
N SER A 100 9.63 11.52 8.31
CA SER A 100 9.95 12.93 8.47
C SER A 100 9.02 13.84 7.65
N ARG A 101 8.76 13.48 6.39
CA ARG A 101 7.82 14.21 5.51
C ARG A 101 6.41 14.25 6.10
N GLN A 102 5.90 13.12 6.59
CA GLN A 102 4.57 13.06 7.19
C GLN A 102 4.46 13.88 8.47
N ALA A 103 5.46 13.78 9.36
CA ALA A 103 5.51 14.57 10.58
C ALA A 103 5.54 16.08 10.28
N ALA A 104 6.34 16.50 9.29
CA ALA A 104 6.42 17.90 8.86
C ALA A 104 5.07 18.39 8.29
N ALA A 105 4.39 17.58 7.48
CA ALA A 105 3.07 17.94 6.93
C ALA A 105 2.02 18.16 8.03
N PHE A 106 2.01 17.32 9.07
CA PHE A 106 1.10 17.47 10.19
C PHE A 106 1.42 18.72 11.04
N ASN A 107 2.70 18.98 11.29
CA ASN A 107 3.12 20.13 12.09
C ASN A 107 2.94 21.47 11.36
N GLY A 108 3.19 21.51 10.05
CA GLY A 108 3.01 22.72 9.23
C GLY A 108 1.55 23.08 8.94
N ALA A 109 0.61 22.15 9.12
CA ALA A 109 -0.82 22.42 9.02
C ALA A 109 -1.39 23.07 10.31
N ASN A 110 -0.65 23.03 11.42
CA ASN A 110 -1.05 23.56 12.73
C ASN A 110 -0.34 24.88 13.10
N SER A 111 0.40 25.48 12.16
CA SER A 111 1.11 26.76 12.29
C SER A 111 0.54 27.80 11.33
#